data_AF-A0A2K3MB49-F1
#
_entry.id   AF-A0A2K3MB49-F1
#
_cell.length_a   1.000
_cell.length_b   1.000
_cell.length_c   1.000
_cell.angle_alpha   90.00
_cell.angle_beta   90.00
_cell.angle_gamma   90.00
#
_symmetry.space_group_name_H-M   'P 1'
#
loop_
_entity.id
_entity.type
_entity.pdbx_description
1 polymer ?
#
loop_
_entity_poly.entity_id
_entity_poly.type
_entity_poly.pdbx_seq_one_letter_code
_entity_poly.pdbx_strand_id
1 'polypeptide(L)'
;MDYDAPDSEHKDVAEYVANDHVFGQVGNVWIVGKPNLVTYRGPTMLATTLHAMAMLLRTCHWDWFINLSASDYPLVTQDDLIQVFSEVPRDINFIQHSSHLGWKL
;
A
#
# COMPACT_ATOMS: atom_id res chain seq x y z
N MET A 1 -3.86 6.96 6.07
CA MET A 1 -3.27 7.28 7.38
C MET A 1 -3.79 6.31 8.42
N ASP A 2 -2.99 6.12 9.47
CA ASP A 2 -3.38 5.36 10.64
C ASP A 2 -4.62 5.98 11.31
N TYR A 3 -5.46 5.18 11.95
CA TYR A 3 -6.64 5.63 12.70
C TYR A 3 -6.29 6.60 13.85
N ASP A 4 -5.09 6.51 14.40
CA ASP A 4 -4.63 7.40 15.50
C ASP A 4 -4.22 8.81 15.01
N ALA A 5 -4.18 9.06 13.70
CA ALA A 5 -3.86 10.39 13.18
C ALA A 5 -5.00 11.39 13.49
N PRO A 6 -4.70 12.69 13.68
CA PRO A 6 -5.71 13.71 13.89
C PRO A 6 -6.73 13.76 12.75
N ASP A 7 -8.01 14.01 13.08
CA ASP A 7 -9.09 14.19 12.10
C ASP A 7 -8.77 15.26 11.05
N SER A 8 -7.99 16.29 11.42
CA SER A 8 -7.53 17.33 10.49
C SER A 8 -6.62 16.74 9.42
N GLU A 9 -5.65 15.90 9.79
CA GLU A 9 -4.76 15.29 8.82
C GLU A 9 -5.55 14.36 7.88
N HIS A 10 -6.50 13.58 8.41
CA HIS A 10 -7.37 12.74 7.59
C HIS A 10 -8.15 13.55 6.54
N LYS A 11 -8.65 14.73 6.92
CA LYS A 11 -9.32 15.65 6.02
C LYS A 11 -8.35 16.23 5.00
N ASP A 12 -7.17 16.67 5.42
CA ASP A 12 -6.17 17.27 4.54
C ASP A 12 -5.77 16.32 3.40
N VAL A 13 -5.56 15.03 3.72
CA VAL A 13 -5.23 14.02 2.70
C VAL A 13 -6.42 13.74 1.78
N ALA A 14 -7.64 13.68 2.32
CA ALA A 14 -8.84 13.48 1.51
C ALA A 14 -9.08 14.67 0.56
N GLU A 15 -8.90 15.90 1.03
CA GLU A 15 -9.00 17.12 0.24
C GLU A 15 -7.89 17.20 -0.81
N TYR A 16 -6.66 16.84 -0.45
CA TYR A 16 -5.55 16.78 -1.40
C TYR A 16 -5.86 15.82 -2.56
N VAL A 17 -6.29 14.60 -2.26
CA VAL A 17 -6.63 13.61 -3.29
C VAL A 17 -7.83 14.04 -4.13
N ALA A 18 -8.84 14.67 -3.52
CA ALA A 18 -10.03 15.12 -4.22
C ALA A 18 -9.79 16.33 -5.14
N ASN A 19 -8.83 17.19 -4.79
CA ASN A 19 -8.55 18.43 -5.53
C ASN A 19 -7.42 18.30 -6.55
N ASP A 20 -6.65 17.21 -6.54
CA ASP A 20 -5.63 16.97 -7.56
C ASP A 20 -6.28 16.66 -8.93
N HIS A 21 -5.94 17.46 -9.94
CA HIS A 21 -6.53 17.34 -11.27
C HIS A 21 -6.23 16.00 -11.93
N VAL A 22 -5.02 15.46 -11.74
CA VAL A 22 -4.57 14.21 -12.35
C VAL A 22 -5.28 13.04 -11.68
N PHE A 23 -5.37 13.03 -10.35
CA PHE A 23 -6.07 11.96 -9.63
C PHE A 23 -7.56 11.94 -9.97
N GLY A 24 -8.20 13.10 -10.07
CA GLY A 24 -9.61 13.20 -10.48
C GLY A 24 -9.84 12.74 -11.92
N GLN A 25 -8.91 13.04 -12.84
CA GLN A 25 -9.00 12.64 -14.24
C GLN A 25 -8.78 11.13 -14.44
N VAL A 26 -7.78 10.54 -13.77
CA VAL A 26 -7.42 9.13 -13.93
C VAL A 26 -8.28 8.21 -13.06
N GLY A 27 -8.68 8.67 -11.87
CA GLY A 27 -9.60 7.93 -10.97
C GLY A 27 -9.00 6.68 -10.32
N ASN A 28 -7.68 6.55 -10.27
CA ASN A 28 -6.94 5.38 -9.76
C ASN A 28 -6.34 5.55 -8.36
N VAL A 29 -6.66 6.64 -7.66
CA VAL A 29 -6.22 6.90 -6.29
C VAL A 29 -7.44 6.94 -5.37
N TRP A 30 -7.41 6.14 -4.30
CA TRP A 30 -8.52 6.04 -3.35
C TRP A 30 -8.04 6.18 -1.91
N ILE A 31 -8.84 6.86 -1.10
CA ILE A 31 -8.68 6.90 0.35
C ILE A 31 -9.66 5.91 0.98
N VAL A 32 -9.15 5.00 1.81
CA VAL A 32 -9.98 4.06 2.56
C VAL A 32 -10.70 4.83 3.67
N GLY A 33 -12.03 5.00 3.53
CA GLY A 33 -12.83 5.78 4.48
C GLY A 33 -12.99 5.16 5.88
N LYS A 34 -12.57 3.90 6.07
CA LYS A 34 -12.50 3.23 7.38
C LYS A 34 -11.03 2.88 7.68
N PRO A 35 -10.23 3.82 8.23
CA PRO A 35 -8.84 3.55 8.53
C PRO A 35 -8.72 2.50 9.64
N ASN A 36 -7.71 1.65 9.52
CA ASN A 36 -7.35 0.69 10.57
C ASN A 36 -6.32 1.32 11.51
N LEU A 37 -6.34 0.94 12.77
CA LEU A 37 -5.27 1.25 13.72
C LEU A 37 -4.02 0.43 13.37
N VAL A 38 -2.89 1.03 13.00
CA VAL A 38 -1.69 0.33 12.54
C VAL A 38 -0.58 0.39 13.58
N THR A 39 -0.31 -0.74 14.22
CA THR A 39 0.85 -0.88 15.12
C THR A 39 1.96 -1.59 14.37
N TYR A 40 3.14 -0.97 14.25
CA TYR A 40 4.24 -1.49 13.41
C TYR A 40 4.72 -2.90 13.80
N ARG A 41 4.52 -3.29 15.06
CA ARG A 41 4.88 -4.63 15.58
C ARG A 41 3.68 -5.47 16.01
N GLY A 42 2.47 -5.00 15.72
CA GLY A 42 1.23 -5.68 16.08
C GLY A 42 0.56 -6.35 14.89
N PRO A 43 -0.50 -7.14 15.15
CA PRO A 43 -1.23 -7.86 14.10
C PRO A 43 -1.95 -6.92 13.12
N THR A 44 -2.08 -5.64 13.47
CA THR A 44 -2.93 -4.72 12.73
C THR A 44 -2.30 -4.18 11.44
N MET A 45 -0.97 -4.19 11.32
CA MET A 45 -0.31 -3.92 10.02
C MET A 45 -0.70 -4.99 9.00
N LEU A 46 -0.61 -6.27 9.37
CA LEU A 46 -1.03 -7.37 8.50
C LEU A 46 -2.52 -7.28 8.16
N ALA A 47 -3.37 -6.99 9.16
CA ALA A 47 -4.81 -6.81 8.93
C ALA A 47 -5.09 -5.67 7.93
N THR A 48 -4.34 -4.57 7.99
CA THR A 48 -4.47 -3.44 7.08
C THR A 48 -4.07 -3.81 5.65
N THR A 49 -2.96 -4.53 5.48
CA THR A 49 -2.53 -5.05 4.17
C THR A 49 -3.56 -5.99 3.56
N LEU A 50 -4.07 -6.95 4.35
CA LEU A 50 -5.09 -7.89 3.90
C LEU A 50 -6.42 -7.18 3.55
N HIS A 51 -6.79 -6.16 4.32
CA HIS A 51 -7.96 -5.34 4.02
C HIS A 51 -7.84 -4.64 2.66
N ALA A 52 -6.68 -4.02 2.38
CA ALA A 52 -6.41 -3.37 1.11
C ALA A 52 -6.43 -4.36 -0.06
N MET A 53 -5.77 -5.53 0.08
CA MET A 53 -5.80 -6.59 -0.94
C MET A 53 -7.22 -7.05 -1.24
N ALA A 54 -8.05 -7.29 -0.20
CA ALA A 54 -9.43 -7.72 -0.36
C ALA A 54 -10.30 -6.68 -1.10
N MET A 55 -10.03 -5.38 -0.91
CA MET A 55 -10.68 -4.33 -1.69
C MET A 55 -10.24 -4.37 -3.15
N LEU A 56 -8.93 -4.36 -3.42
CA LEU A 56 -8.38 -4.33 -4.78
C LEU A 56 -8.81 -5.53 -5.62
N LEU A 57 -8.83 -6.74 -5.04
CA LEU A 57 -9.33 -7.96 -5.69
C LEU A 57 -10.79 -7.85 -6.17
N ARG A 58 -11.59 -6.97 -5.56
CA ARG A 58 -13.01 -6.78 -5.89
C ARG A 58 -13.26 -5.60 -6.82
N THR A 59 -12.32 -4.65 -6.91
CA THR A 59 -12.56 -3.35 -7.57
C THR A 59 -11.76 -3.17 -8.85
N CYS A 60 -10.62 -3.84 -9.02
CA CYS A 60 -9.78 -3.66 -10.20
C CYS A 60 -8.98 -4.91 -10.57
N HIS A 61 -8.42 -4.89 -11.78
CA HIS A 61 -7.43 -5.85 -12.22
C HIS A 61 -6.03 -5.28 -12.00
N TRP A 62 -5.18 -6.07 -11.35
CA TRP A 62 -3.79 -5.74 -11.06
C TRP A 62 -2.99 -7.04 -11.08
N ASP A 63 -1.72 -6.96 -11.49
CA ASP A 63 -0.83 -8.13 -11.54
C ASP A 63 0.04 -8.24 -10.27
N TRP A 64 0.44 -7.09 -9.70
CA TRP A 64 1.37 -7.02 -8.57
C TRP A 64 0.83 -6.13 -7.45
N PHE A 65 0.97 -6.59 -6.21
CA PHE A 65 0.67 -5.81 -5.02
C PHE A 65 1.98 -5.42 -4.33
N ILE A 66 2.19 -4.13 -4.09
CA ILE A 66 3.36 -3.58 -3.42
C ILE A 66 2.85 -2.71 -2.26
N ASN A 67 3.13 -3.12 -1.01
CA ASN A 67 2.81 -2.28 0.14
C ASN A 67 3.90 -1.23 0.35
N LEU A 68 3.48 0.01 0.62
CA LEU A 68 4.37 1.13 0.93
C LEU A 68 3.87 1.86 2.17
N SER A 69 4.79 2.47 2.89
CA SER A 69 4.59 3.39 4.01
C SER A 69 5.02 4.81 3.62
N ALA A 70 4.71 5.79 4.46
CA ALA A 70 5.10 7.18 4.22
C ALA A 70 6.62 7.42 4.25
N SER A 71 7.40 6.47 4.78
CA SER A 71 8.88 6.53 4.83
C SER A 71 9.57 5.82 3.67
N ASP A 72 8.84 5.10 2.83
CA ASP A 72 9.43 4.41 1.69
C ASP A 72 9.69 5.39 0.53
N TYR A 73 10.78 5.16 -0.21
CA TYR A 73 11.15 5.98 -1.35
C TYR A 73 11.63 5.10 -2.52
N PRO A 74 11.15 5.32 -3.76
CA PRO A 74 11.57 4.53 -4.90
C PRO A 74 13.03 4.81 -5.26
N LEU A 75 13.82 3.75 -5.45
CA LEU A 75 15.23 3.84 -5.90
C LEU A 75 15.39 3.59 -7.40
N VAL A 76 14.32 3.18 -8.08
CA VAL A 76 14.26 2.90 -9.51
C VAL A 76 13.10 3.69 -10.12
N THR A 77 13.16 3.94 -11.43
CA THR A 77 12.06 4.62 -12.12
C THR A 77 10.85 3.69 -12.27
N GLN A 78 9.69 4.27 -12.54
CA GLN A 78 8.48 3.50 -12.84
C GLN A 78 8.68 2.62 -14.09
N ASP A 79 9.29 3.17 -15.15
CA ASP A 79 9.50 2.44 -16.40
C ASP A 79 10.43 1.23 -16.20
N ASP A 80 11.52 1.39 -15.45
CA ASP A 80 12.43 0.29 -15.12
C ASP A 80 11.70 -0.81 -14.32
N LEU A 81 10.88 -0.41 -13.35
CA LEU A 81 10.12 -1.34 -12.53
C LEU A 81 9.13 -2.14 -13.40
N ILE A 82 8.39 -1.46 -14.28
CA ILE A 82 7.42 -2.10 -15.19
C ILE A 82 8.13 -3.04 -16.15
N GLN A 83 9.26 -2.61 -16.73
CA GLN A 83 10.04 -3.43 -17.66
C GLN A 83 10.45 -4.75 -16.99
N VAL A 84 11.08 -4.68 -15.81
CA VAL A 84 11.51 -5.87 -15.07
C VAL A 84 10.31 -6.76 -14.73
N PHE A 85 9.24 -6.20 -14.18
CA PHE A 85 8.07 -6.96 -13.74
C PHE A 85 7.26 -7.55 -14.90
N SER A 86 7.44 -7.05 -16.13
CA SER A 86 6.81 -7.60 -17.33
C SER A 86 7.47 -8.90 -17.81
N GLU A 87 8.74 -9.12 -17.47
CA GLU A 87 9.51 -10.30 -17.87
C GLU A 87 9.43 -11.44 -16.83
N VAL A 88 9.00 -11.12 -15.61
CA VAL A 88 8.90 -12.06 -14.50
C VAL A 88 7.59 -12.87 -14.57
N PRO A 89 7.62 -14.21 -14.33
CA PRO A 89 6.40 -15.00 -14.22
C PRO A 89 5.46 -14.48 -13.13
N ARG A 90 4.17 -14.32 -13.43
CA ARG A 90 3.17 -13.72 -12.52
C ARG A 90 2.72 -14.64 -11.38
N ASP A 91 3.22 -15.87 -11.34
CA ASP A 91 2.90 -16.89 -10.34
C ASP A 91 3.92 -16.94 -9.18
N ILE A 92 4.81 -15.94 -9.07
CA ILE A 92 5.80 -15.84 -7.99
C ILE A 92 5.50 -14.68 -7.03
N ASN A 93 6.11 -14.73 -5.84
CA ASN A 93 6.02 -13.67 -4.83
C ASN A 93 7.42 -13.26 -4.36
N PHE A 94 7.62 -11.95 -4.18
CA PHE A 94 8.85 -11.38 -3.61
C PHE A 94 8.63 -11.06 -2.14
N ILE A 95 9.08 -11.96 -1.25
CA ILE A 95 8.93 -11.79 0.19
C ILE A 95 10.29 -12.02 0.84
N GLN A 96 10.79 -11.03 1.57
CA GLN A 96 12.01 -11.21 2.36
C GLN A 96 11.71 -12.13 3.55
N HIS A 97 12.41 -13.26 3.61
CA HIS A 97 12.33 -14.20 4.72
C HIS A 97 13.68 -14.25 5.47
N SER A 98 13.63 -14.20 6.80
CA SER A 98 14.79 -14.41 7.68
C SER A 98 14.51 -15.58 8.63
N SER A 99 15.47 -16.50 8.75
CA SER A 99 15.39 -17.63 9.69
C SER A 99 15.47 -17.21 11.16
N HIS A 100 15.85 -15.95 11.45
CA HIS A 100 15.91 -15.41 12.80
C HIS A 100 14.55 -14.85 13.20
N LEU A 101 13.68 -15.72 13.69
CA LEU A 101 12.50 -15.25 14.40
C LEU A 101 12.97 -14.75 15.78
N GLY A 102 12.82 -13.45 16.05
CA GLY A 102 13.28 -12.78 17.27
C GLY A 102 12.67 -13.25 18.61
N TRP A 103 12.02 -14.41 18.64
CA TRP A 103 11.60 -15.12 19.86
C TRP A 103 12.56 -16.27 20.26
N LYS A 104 13.48 -16.67 19.37
CA LYS A 104 14.63 -17.50 19.75
C LYS A 104 15.80 -16.59 20.09
N LEU A 105 15.93 -16.27 21.38
CA LEU A 105 17.22 -15.99 22.02
C LEU A 105 17.71 -17.30 22.67
#